data_AF-A0A1Q5MZ45-F1
#
_entry.id   AF-A0A1Q5MZ45-F1
#
_cell.length_a   1.000
_cell.length_b   1.000
_cell.length_c   1.000
_cell.angle_alpha   90.00
_cell.angle_beta   90.00
_cell.angle_gamma   90.00
#
_symmetry.space_group_name_H-M   'P 1'
#
loop_
_entity.id
_entity.type
_entity.pdbx_description
1 polymer ?
#
loop_
_entity_poly.entity_id
_entity_poly.type
_entity_poly.pdbx_seq_one_letter_code
_entity_poly.pdbx_strand_id
1 'polypeptide(L)'
;MSKARRIIGMAVATAMAGALPMLAASPAQATSGDCTNYMRNLGYNVRDGVISACNHGEGGFVGAQVCFGMLIQLGVKYDDANEACYQAARD
;
A
#
# COMPACT_ATOMS: atom_id res chain seq x y z
N MET A 1 20.52 24.72 -2.90
CA MET A 1 20.71 25.77 -3.93
C MET A 1 20.36 25.17 -5.29
N SER A 2 19.40 25.80 -5.96
CA SER A 2 18.68 25.31 -7.14
C SER A 2 19.55 25.06 -8.37
N LYS A 3 19.29 23.97 -9.09
CA LYS A 3 19.52 23.88 -10.54
C LYS A 3 18.40 23.06 -11.18
N ALA A 4 17.25 23.68 -11.35
CA ALA A 4 16.29 23.24 -12.35
C ALA A 4 16.95 23.39 -13.72
N ARG A 5 17.03 22.29 -14.48
CA ARG A 5 17.30 22.35 -15.92
C ARG A 5 16.14 21.65 -16.61
N ARG A 6 15.23 22.48 -17.13
CA ARG A 6 14.15 22.09 -18.05
C ARG A 6 14.76 21.26 -19.18
N ILE A 7 14.23 20.06 -19.40
CA ILE A 7 14.42 19.36 -20.66
C ILE A 7 13.04 19.21 -21.29
N ILE A 8 12.75 20.17 -22.18
CA ILE A 8 11.69 20.07 -23.17
C ILE A 8 12.27 19.21 -24.28
N GLY A 9 11.72 18.03 -24.51
CA GLY A 9 12.23 17.06 -25.47
C GLY A 9 11.12 16.27 -26.14
N MET A 10 10.57 16.87 -27.20
CA MET A 10 10.03 16.26 -28.42
C MET A 10 9.08 15.06 -28.28
N ALA A 11 7.80 15.34 -28.53
CA ALA A 11 6.80 14.37 -28.91
C ALA A 11 7.21 13.66 -30.22
N VAL A 12 7.30 12.33 -30.19
CA VAL A 12 7.21 11.49 -31.39
C VAL A 12 6.16 10.43 -31.12
N ALA A 13 5.00 10.61 -31.74
CA ALA A 13 3.93 9.63 -31.76
C ALA A 13 4.30 8.51 -32.74
N THR A 14 4.75 7.38 -32.21
CA THR A 14 4.79 6.11 -32.94
C THR A 14 3.68 5.21 -32.40
N ALA A 15 2.51 5.31 -33.02
CA ALA A 15 1.39 4.41 -32.80
C ALA A 15 1.62 3.12 -33.59
N MET A 16 2.19 2.09 -32.96
CA MET A 16 2.05 0.68 -33.36
C MET A 16 2.49 -0.24 -32.21
N ALA A 17 1.54 -0.76 -31.43
CA ALA A 17 1.64 -2.04 -30.72
C ALA A 17 0.26 -2.38 -30.16
N GLY A 18 -0.16 -3.63 -30.32
CA GLY A 18 -1.50 -4.10 -29.97
C GLY A 18 -1.94 -3.70 -28.57
N ALA A 19 -3.26 -3.64 -28.39
CA ALA A 19 -3.89 -3.56 -27.08
C ALA A 19 -3.48 -4.79 -26.25
N LEU A 20 -2.30 -4.71 -25.63
CA LEU A 20 -2.02 -5.43 -24.40
C LEU A 20 -3.15 -4.99 -23.47
N PRO A 21 -3.85 -5.93 -22.80
CA PRO A 21 -4.75 -5.54 -21.74
C PRO A 21 -3.90 -4.64 -20.86
N MET A 22 -4.34 -3.40 -20.68
CA MET A 22 -3.80 -2.55 -19.64
C MET A 22 -3.82 -3.45 -18.43
N LEU A 23 -2.65 -3.94 -18.03
CA LEU A 23 -2.45 -4.56 -16.74
C LEU A 23 -2.95 -3.47 -15.85
N ALA A 24 -4.20 -3.63 -15.38
CA ALA A 24 -4.78 -2.75 -14.41
C ALA A 24 -3.70 -2.67 -13.38
N ALA A 25 -3.06 -1.50 -13.27
CA ALA A 25 -2.17 -1.23 -12.18
C ALA A 25 -3.08 -1.46 -10.99
N SER A 26 -3.00 -2.67 -10.42
CA SER A 26 -3.62 -2.98 -9.15
C SER A 26 -3.14 -1.84 -8.29
N PRO A 27 -4.07 -1.06 -7.69
CA PRO A 27 -3.75 0.23 -7.08
C PRO A 27 -2.46 0.03 -6.34
N ALA A 28 -1.42 0.79 -6.69
CA ALA A 28 -0.06 0.54 -6.24
C ALA A 28 -0.09 0.30 -4.73
N GLN A 29 -0.09 -0.97 -4.30
CA GLN A 29 -0.16 -1.37 -2.89
C GLN A 29 1.23 -1.19 -2.26
N ALA A 30 1.93 -0.16 -2.71
CA ALA A 30 3.29 0.19 -2.33
C ALA A 30 3.34 0.75 -0.91
N THR A 31 2.18 0.86 -0.27
CA THR A 31 1.91 1.73 0.86
C THR A 31 1.33 0.83 1.99
N SER A 32 0.58 -0.23 1.65
CA SER A 32 0.24 -1.37 2.54
C SER A 32 1.20 -2.57 2.47
N GLY A 33 2.31 -2.46 1.73
CA GLY A 33 3.24 -3.56 1.48
C GLY A 33 3.82 -4.16 2.76
N ASP A 34 4.28 -3.32 3.69
CA ASP A 34 4.93 -3.77 4.91
C ASP A 34 3.94 -4.38 5.91
N CYS A 35 2.77 -3.75 6.11
CA CYS A 35 1.71 -4.32 6.95
C CYS A 35 1.19 -5.67 6.42
N THR A 36 0.93 -5.77 5.12
CA THR A 36 0.44 -7.02 4.52
C THR A 36 1.52 -8.11 4.48
N ASN A 37 2.78 -7.76 4.25
CA ASN A 37 3.89 -8.71 4.33
C ASN A 37 4.13 -9.19 5.76
N TYR A 38 4.08 -8.28 6.76
CA TYR A 38 4.18 -8.65 8.16
C TYR A 38 3.08 -9.64 8.55
N MET A 39 1.83 -9.35 8.19
CA MET A 39 0.70 -10.24 8.42
C MET A 39 0.89 -11.62 7.75
N ARG A 40 1.39 -11.64 6.50
CA ARG A 40 1.67 -12.89 5.77
C ARG A 40 2.78 -13.71 6.44
N ASN A 41 3.85 -13.05 6.91
CA ASN A 41 4.97 -13.71 7.59
C ASN A 41 4.56 -14.34 8.93
N LEU A 42 3.58 -13.74 9.61
CA LEU A 42 2.97 -14.31 10.81
C LEU A 42 2.00 -15.46 10.52
N GLY A 43 1.70 -15.73 9.25
CA GLY A 43 0.79 -16.80 8.82
C GLY A 43 -0.68 -16.39 8.74
N TYR A 44 -0.99 -15.09 8.80
CA TYR A 44 -2.37 -14.62 8.60
C TYR A 44 -2.77 -14.65 7.13
N ASN A 45 -4.05 -14.95 6.90
CA ASN A 45 -4.64 -14.88 5.57
C ASN A 45 -4.89 -13.42 5.19
N VAL A 46 -3.99 -12.85 4.40
CA VAL A 46 -4.14 -11.50 3.85
C VAL A 46 -5.20 -11.52 2.74
N ARG A 47 -6.44 -11.17 3.12
CA ARG A 47 -7.59 -11.00 2.21
C ARG A 47 -8.01 -9.52 2.21
N ASP A 48 -9.03 -9.19 1.43
CA ASP A 48 -9.52 -7.81 1.26
C ASP A 48 -9.73 -7.05 2.59
N GLY A 49 -10.17 -7.73 3.65
CA GLY A 49 -10.31 -7.11 4.97
C GLY A 49 -8.97 -6.64 5.58
N VAL A 50 -7.94 -7.49 5.53
CA VAL A 50 -6.59 -7.14 6.04
C VAL A 50 -5.96 -6.07 5.15
N ILE A 51 -6.14 -6.17 3.83
CA ILE A 51 -5.63 -5.18 2.87
C ILE A 51 -6.28 -3.82 3.13
N SER A 52 -7.61 -3.79 3.30
CA SER A 52 -8.33 -2.56 3.64
C SER A 52 -7.86 -1.96 4.95
N ALA A 53 -7.65 -2.79 5.99
CA ALA A 53 -7.14 -2.32 7.27
C ALA A 53 -5.73 -1.72 7.14
N CYS A 54 -4.82 -2.40 6.45
CA CYS A 54 -3.46 -1.91 6.22
C CYS A 54 -3.44 -0.59 5.43
N ASN A 55 -4.31 -0.42 4.42
CA ASN A 55 -4.42 0.85 3.68
C ASN A 55 -4.86 2.03 4.57
N HIS A 56 -5.59 1.78 5.65
CA HIS A 56 -5.90 2.83 6.61
C HIS A 56 -4.69 3.23 7.45
N GLY A 57 -3.77 2.29 7.76
CA GLY A 57 -2.59 2.51 8.61
C GLY A 57 -1.69 3.65 8.15
N GLU A 58 -1.72 3.91 6.85
CA GLU A 58 -0.95 4.93 6.14
C GLU A 58 -1.38 6.37 6.40
N GLY A 59 -2.57 6.55 6.98
CA GLY A 59 -3.05 7.86 7.43
C GLY A 59 -2.31 8.42 8.64
N GLY A 60 -1.08 7.96 8.92
CA GLY A 60 -0.31 8.27 10.11
C GLY A 60 -0.98 7.78 11.39
N PHE A 61 -0.83 8.51 12.49
CA PHE A 61 -1.34 8.08 13.81
C PHE A 61 -2.84 7.76 13.83
N VAL A 62 -3.66 8.59 13.18
CA VAL A 62 -5.11 8.38 13.10
C VAL A 62 -5.42 7.16 12.23
N GLY A 63 -4.70 7.01 11.13
CA GLY A 63 -4.79 5.83 10.26
C GLY A 63 -4.46 4.52 10.96
N ALA A 64 -3.37 4.51 11.73
CA ALA A 64 -2.94 3.37 12.53
C ALA A 64 -4.00 2.90 13.53
N GLN A 65 -4.74 3.83 14.15
CA GLN A 65 -5.86 3.50 15.06
C GLN A 65 -7.02 2.80 14.33
N VAL A 66 -7.35 3.27 13.12
CA VAL A 66 -8.39 2.67 12.28
C VAL A 66 -7.96 1.29 11.80
N CYS A 67 -6.72 1.17 11.32
CA CYS A 67 -6.09 -0.09 10.96
C CYS A 67 -6.18 -1.10 12.10
N PHE A 68 -5.78 -0.68 13.31
CA PHE A 68 -5.78 -1.53 14.48
C PHE A 68 -7.20 -2.03 14.80
N GLY A 69 -8.18 -1.13 14.88
CA GLY A 69 -9.57 -1.51 15.14
C GLY A 69 -10.16 -2.47 14.11
N MET A 70 -9.77 -2.33 12.83
CA MET A 70 -10.19 -3.27 11.79
C MET A 70 -9.54 -4.64 11.93
N LEU A 71 -8.23 -4.71 12.17
CA LEU A 71 -7.52 -5.98 12.35
C LEU A 71 -8.03 -6.75 13.57
N ILE A 72 -8.32 -6.06 14.68
CA ILE A 72 -8.94 -6.68 15.87
C ILE A 72 -10.31 -7.29 15.52
N GLN A 73 -11.16 -6.58 14.77
CA GLN A 73 -12.45 -7.11 14.33
C GLN A 73 -12.33 -8.32 13.41
N LEU A 74 -11.23 -8.43 12.66
CA LEU A 74 -10.90 -9.58 11.82
C LEU A 74 -10.33 -10.76 12.62
N GLY A 75 -10.18 -10.62 13.95
CA GLY A 75 -9.68 -11.66 14.84
C GLY A 75 -8.15 -11.75 14.88
N VAL A 76 -7.43 -10.74 14.39
CA VAL A 76 -5.98 -10.64 14.55
C VAL A 76 -5.66 -10.38 16.02
N LYS A 77 -4.60 -11.00 16.52
CA LYS A 77 -4.14 -10.78 17.90
C LYS A 77 -3.74 -9.32 18.11
N TYR A 78 -3.91 -8.85 19.34
CA TYR A 78 -3.63 -7.45 19.71
C TYR A 78 -2.21 -7.01 19.31
N ASP A 79 -1.20 -7.76 19.72
CA ASP A 79 0.20 -7.40 19.48
C ASP A 79 0.53 -7.40 17.97
N ASP A 80 0.02 -8.40 17.25
CA ASP A 80 0.21 -8.53 15.80
C ASP A 80 -0.47 -7.38 15.04
N ALA A 81 -1.69 -7.00 15.44
CA ALA A 81 -2.43 -5.90 14.84
C ALA A 81 -1.73 -4.55 15.10
N ASN A 82 -1.27 -4.32 16.33
CA ASN A 82 -0.61 -3.07 16.69
C ASN A 82 0.72 -2.91 15.94
N GLU A 83 1.55 -3.96 15.88
CA GLU A 83 2.82 -3.93 15.17
C GLU A 83 2.62 -3.76 13.66
N ALA A 84 1.66 -4.48 13.06
CA ALA A 84 1.33 -4.37 11.63
C ALA A 84 0.94 -2.93 11.25
N CYS A 85 0.07 -2.30 12.04
CA CYS A 85 -0.38 -0.93 11.79
C CYS A 85 0.71 0.11 12.07
N TYR A 86 1.61 -0.16 13.02
CA TYR A 86 2.78 0.67 13.24
C TYR A 86 3.76 0.63 12.07
N GLN A 87 3.93 -0.53 11.42
CA GLN A 87 4.75 -0.63 10.21
C GLN A 87 4.13 0.18 9.06
N ALA A 88 2.83 0.04 8.80
CA ALA A 88 2.14 0.85 7.78
C ALA A 88 2.20 2.37 8.02
N ALA A 89 2.31 2.82 9.27
CA ALA A 89 2.37 4.25 9.59
C ALA A 89 3.78 4.88 9.44
N ARG A 90 4.79 4.07 9.11
CA ARG A 90 6.20 4.50 9.01
C ARG A 90 6.68 4.70 7.57
N ASP A 91 5.92 4.19 6.61
CA ASP A 91 6.08 4.43 5.16
C ASP A 91 5.40 5.75 4.74
#